data_AF-A0A258YUL1-F1
#
_entry.id   AF-A0A258YUL1-F1
#
_cell.length_a   1.000
_cell.length_b   1.000
_cell.length_c   1.000
_cell.angle_alpha   90.00
_cell.angle_beta   90.00
_cell.angle_gamma   90.00
#
_symmetry.space_group_name_H-M   'P 1'
#
loop_
_entity.id
_entity.type
_entity.pdbx_description
1 polymer ?
#
loop_
_entity_poly.entity_id
_entity_poly.type
_entity_poly.pdbx_seq_one_letter_code
_entity_poly.pdbx_strand_id
1 'polypeptide(L)'
;RGMAKLKSTYTDKLPQMIHPATGRVHTSYSQATAVTGRLSSSEPNLQNIPARTLEGRRIREAFIAPPGHQLVSADYSQIELRIMAHLSDDVGLLTAFAEDRDIHTATAAEVFGVPLLEVNSEQRRMAKVINFGLIYGMSAFGLASQLNLDRSAAQAYIDRYFARYPGVANYMQRTREAARSQGYVETVFGRRLYLPEINAKNPQRRQAAERAAINAPMQGTAADLIKLAMIAVQGWLDREQMDSRLLLQVHDELILEVPEHELDHVRAELPGYMCNVAALKVPLRVGVGAGHNWEAAH
;
A
#
# COMPACT_ATOMS: atom_id res chain seq x y z
N ARG A 1 -2.82 24.92 -10.16
CA ARG A 1 -3.62 24.49 -8.98
C ARG A 1 -2.83 23.55 -8.05
N GLY A 2 -2.15 22.51 -8.56
CA GLY A 2 -1.37 21.57 -7.73
C GLY A 2 -0.24 22.21 -6.89
N MET A 3 0.61 23.03 -7.50
CA MET A 3 1.69 23.73 -6.79
C MET A 3 1.20 24.63 -5.64
N ALA A 4 0.15 25.42 -5.88
CA ALA A 4 -0.42 26.30 -4.85
C ALA A 4 -0.89 25.51 -3.62
N LYS A 5 -1.48 24.32 -3.83
CA LYS A 5 -1.87 23.40 -2.75
C LYS A 5 -0.65 22.85 -2.00
N LEU A 6 0.40 22.41 -2.70
CA LEU A 6 1.61 21.90 -2.05
C LEU A 6 2.31 22.96 -1.20
N LYS A 7 2.42 24.19 -1.72
CA LYS A 7 3.01 25.30 -0.99
C LYS A 7 2.25 25.59 0.30
N SER A 8 0.93 25.80 0.22
CA SER A 8 0.11 26.16 1.39
C SER A 8 -0.11 25.01 2.37
N THR A 9 0.01 23.77 1.92
CA THR A 9 -0.18 22.58 2.78
C THR A 9 1.10 22.15 3.48
N TYR A 10 2.25 22.23 2.81
CA TYR A 10 3.52 21.70 3.32
C TYR A 10 4.60 22.77 3.45
N THR A 11 4.97 23.44 2.35
CA THR A 11 6.12 24.37 2.34
C THR A 11 5.97 25.50 3.36
N ASP A 12 4.78 26.10 3.47
CA ASP A 12 4.54 27.20 4.40
C ASP A 12 4.29 26.71 5.84
N LYS A 13 3.72 25.49 5.99
CA LYS A 13 3.26 24.96 7.28
C LYS A 13 4.31 24.16 8.05
N LEU A 14 5.10 23.32 7.37
CA LEU A 14 6.09 22.45 8.03
C LEU A 14 7.07 23.22 8.92
N PRO A 15 7.64 24.37 8.49
CA PRO A 15 8.53 25.15 9.36
C PRO A 15 7.84 25.69 10.62
N GLN A 16 6.53 25.96 10.56
CA GLN A 16 5.74 26.44 11.69
C GLN A 16 5.38 25.32 12.68
N MET A 17 5.54 24.06 12.27
CA MET A 17 5.24 22.86 13.08
C MET A 17 6.47 22.35 13.85
N ILE A 18 7.60 23.03 13.77
CA ILE A 18 8.82 22.64 14.50
C ILE A 18 8.59 22.89 15.99
N HIS A 19 8.66 21.83 16.79
CA HIS A 19 8.46 21.92 18.22
C HIS A 19 9.70 22.52 18.91
N PRO A 20 9.57 23.63 19.65
CA PRO A 20 10.70 24.44 20.12
C PRO A 20 11.65 23.70 21.07
N ALA A 21 11.14 22.76 21.87
CA ALA A 21 11.98 22.00 22.81
C ALA A 21 12.82 20.91 22.14
N THR A 22 12.42 20.44 20.96
CA THR A 22 13.07 19.28 20.30
C THR A 22 13.73 19.64 18.97
N GLY A 23 13.36 20.76 18.37
CA GLY A 23 13.78 21.12 17.01
C GLY A 23 13.23 20.20 15.91
N ARG A 24 12.22 19.37 16.21
CA ARG A 24 11.63 18.37 15.30
C ARG A 24 10.13 18.61 15.09
N VAL A 25 9.60 18.09 13.99
CA VAL A 25 8.16 18.03 13.73
C VAL A 25 7.61 16.72 14.31
N HIS A 26 6.52 16.81 15.07
CA HIS A 26 5.86 15.66 15.69
C HIS A 26 4.49 15.44 15.04
N THR A 27 4.39 14.49 14.11
CA THR A 27 3.11 14.13 13.49
C THR A 27 2.20 13.42 14.50
N SER A 28 0.89 13.54 14.33
CA SER A 28 -0.11 12.81 15.11
C SER A 28 -0.64 11.62 14.31
N TYR A 29 -0.46 10.41 14.85
CA TYR A 29 -1.05 9.19 14.31
C TYR A 29 -2.37 8.88 15.03
N SER A 30 -3.47 8.81 14.29
CA SER A 30 -4.72 8.27 14.81
C SER A 30 -4.86 6.78 14.48
N GLN A 31 -5.00 5.99 15.55
CA GLN A 31 -5.12 4.53 15.47
C GLN A 31 -6.57 4.05 15.24
N ALA A 32 -7.57 4.87 15.59
CA ALA A 32 -8.98 4.50 15.63
C ALA A 32 -9.89 5.30 14.67
N THR A 33 -9.31 5.97 13.65
CA THR A 33 -10.08 6.79 12.69
C THR A 33 -10.44 6.05 11.41
N ALA A 34 -9.50 5.35 10.77
CA ALA A 34 -9.76 4.72 9.47
C ALA A 34 -10.60 3.45 9.63
N VAL A 35 -11.69 3.34 8.86
CA VAL A 35 -12.62 2.20 8.90
C VAL A 35 -11.96 0.86 8.55
N THR A 36 -10.90 0.86 7.75
CA THR A 36 -10.13 -0.34 7.37
C THR A 36 -9.01 -0.65 8.35
N GLY A 37 -8.81 0.15 9.39
CA GLY A 37 -7.80 -0.08 10.41
C GLY A 37 -6.40 0.44 10.08
N ARG A 38 -6.19 1.13 8.95
CA ARG A 38 -4.93 1.85 8.69
C ARG A 38 -4.72 2.97 9.72
N LEU A 39 -3.46 3.29 10.00
CA LEU A 39 -3.14 4.54 10.69
C LEU A 39 -3.46 5.71 9.75
N SER A 40 -3.92 6.82 10.32
CA SER A 40 -3.99 8.10 9.61
C SER A 40 -3.06 9.10 10.29
N SER A 41 -2.43 9.97 9.50
CA SER A 41 -1.50 10.99 10.00
C SER A 41 -2.08 12.40 9.82
N SER A 42 -1.87 13.26 10.80
CA SER A 42 -2.22 14.68 10.77
C SER A 42 -1.14 15.54 11.41
N GLU A 43 -1.11 16.82 11.05
CA GLU A 43 -0.23 17.84 11.65
C GLU A 43 1.26 17.47 11.69
N PRO A 44 1.91 17.22 10.54
CA PRO A 44 1.39 17.19 9.17
C PRO A 44 0.84 15.83 8.77
N ASN A 45 0.01 15.77 7.72
CA ASN A 45 -0.40 14.50 7.11
C ASN A 45 0.69 14.03 6.13
N LEU A 46 1.49 13.05 6.56
CA LEU A 46 2.62 12.53 5.79
C LEU A 46 2.20 11.61 4.64
N GLN A 47 1.01 10.99 4.73
CA GLN A 47 0.47 10.08 3.71
C GLN A 47 0.04 10.81 2.43
N ASN A 48 -0.14 12.13 2.49
CA ASN A 48 -0.61 12.93 1.36
C ASN A 48 0.53 13.66 0.64
N ILE A 49 1.79 13.45 1.02
CA ILE A 49 2.94 14.04 0.33
C ILE A 49 3.17 13.25 -0.97
N PRO A 50 3.06 13.86 -2.16
CA PRO A 50 3.18 13.12 -3.41
C PRO A 50 4.58 12.50 -3.57
N ALA A 51 4.66 11.19 -3.74
CA ALA A 51 5.94 10.49 -3.94
C ALA A 51 6.55 10.65 -5.35
N ARG A 52 5.72 11.00 -6.34
CA ARG A 52 6.07 10.85 -7.76
C ARG A 52 6.19 12.16 -8.54
N THR A 53 5.75 13.28 -7.96
CA THR A 53 5.90 14.59 -8.61
C THR A 53 7.19 15.23 -8.15
N LEU A 54 7.85 15.98 -9.03
CA LEU A 54 9.10 16.68 -8.71
C LEU A 54 8.96 17.52 -7.44
N GLU A 55 7.85 18.24 -7.29
CA GLU A 55 7.59 19.09 -6.12
C GLU A 55 7.38 18.29 -4.84
N GLY A 56 6.78 17.09 -4.93
CA GLY A 56 6.57 16.22 -3.79
C GLY A 56 7.86 15.57 -3.31
N ARG A 57 8.73 15.17 -4.24
CA ARG A 57 10.10 14.70 -3.97
C ARG A 57 10.92 15.77 -3.25
N ARG A 58 10.85 17.02 -3.71
CA ARG A 58 11.49 18.16 -3.03
C ARG A 58 10.97 18.41 -1.61
N ILE A 59 9.71 18.08 -1.32
CA ILE A 59 9.21 18.14 0.07
C ILE A 59 9.83 17.01 0.91
N ARG A 60 10.00 15.81 0.35
CA ARG A 60 10.64 14.67 1.03
C ARG A 60 12.13 14.91 1.31
N GLU A 61 12.83 15.61 0.43
CA GLU A 61 14.22 16.04 0.64
C GLU A 61 14.41 16.88 1.93
N ALA A 62 13.36 17.57 2.39
CA ALA A 62 13.39 18.37 3.61
C ALA A 62 13.31 17.54 4.90
N PHE A 63 12.99 16.25 4.81
CA PHE A 63 13.01 15.32 5.94
C PHE A 63 14.38 14.66 5.99
N ILE A 64 15.26 15.19 6.84
CA ILE A 64 16.68 14.81 6.90
C ILE A 64 16.99 13.95 8.14
N ALA A 65 18.03 13.13 8.02
CA ALA A 65 18.69 12.54 9.17
C ALA A 65 19.57 13.57 9.90
N PRO A 66 19.74 13.50 11.23
CA PRO A 66 20.75 14.27 11.94
C PRO A 66 22.18 13.83 11.54
N PRO A 67 23.22 14.64 11.85
CA PRO A 67 24.60 14.25 11.60
C PRO A 67 24.96 12.89 12.22
N GLY A 68 25.76 12.09 11.50
CA GLY A 68 26.16 10.73 11.91
C GLY A 68 25.05 9.69 11.81
N HIS A 69 23.91 10.03 11.18
CA HIS A 69 22.78 9.12 10.97
C HIS A 69 22.35 9.12 9.50
N GLN A 70 21.61 8.10 9.13
CA GLN A 70 20.84 8.02 7.89
C GLN A 70 19.38 7.71 8.17
N LEU A 71 18.51 8.09 7.25
CA LEU A 71 17.16 7.56 7.20
C LEU A 71 17.21 6.24 6.43
N VAL A 72 16.58 5.21 7.01
CA VAL A 72 16.37 3.92 6.35
C VAL A 72 14.88 3.79 6.07
N SER A 73 14.53 3.59 4.81
CA SER A 73 13.17 3.31 4.35
C SER A 73 13.04 1.81 4.07
N ALA A 74 12.00 1.20 4.62
CA ALA A 74 11.65 -0.19 4.38
C ALA A 74 10.18 -0.30 3.94
N ASP A 75 9.96 -0.65 2.67
CA ASP A 75 8.63 -0.66 2.02
C ASP A 75 8.24 -2.07 1.57
N TYR A 76 7.00 -2.47 1.84
CA TYR A 76 6.52 -3.76 1.36
C TYR A 76 6.29 -3.77 -0.15
N SER A 77 7.01 -4.66 -0.83
CA SER A 77 6.88 -4.83 -2.27
C SER A 77 5.59 -5.55 -2.65
N GLN A 78 4.64 -4.80 -3.21
CA GLN A 78 3.38 -5.30 -3.79
C GLN A 78 2.50 -6.04 -2.76
N ILE A 79 2.48 -5.58 -1.51
CA ILE A 79 1.77 -6.25 -0.41
C ILE A 79 0.29 -6.56 -0.74
N GLU A 80 -0.40 -5.64 -1.39
CA GLU A 80 -1.82 -5.79 -1.73
C GLU A 80 -2.07 -6.93 -2.72
N LEU A 81 -1.21 -7.11 -3.72
CA LEU A 81 -1.30 -8.25 -4.65
C LEU A 81 -0.94 -9.58 -3.98
N ARG A 82 0.04 -9.58 -3.07
CA ARG A 82 0.40 -10.77 -2.28
C ARG A 82 -0.76 -11.20 -1.37
N ILE A 83 -1.44 -10.24 -0.74
CA ILE A 83 -2.65 -10.48 0.05
C ILE A 83 -3.77 -11.00 -0.85
N MET A 84 -4.01 -10.40 -2.02
CA MET A 84 -5.02 -10.91 -2.95
C MET A 84 -4.73 -12.36 -3.35
N ALA A 85 -3.47 -12.69 -3.71
CA ALA A 85 -3.08 -14.06 -4.02
C ALA A 85 -3.37 -15.02 -2.86
N HIS A 86 -3.10 -14.60 -1.62
CA HIS A 86 -3.40 -15.37 -0.42
C HIS A 86 -4.91 -15.55 -0.15
N LEU A 87 -5.71 -14.50 -0.31
CA LEU A 87 -7.15 -14.53 -0.03
C LEU A 87 -7.94 -15.28 -1.13
N SER A 88 -7.46 -15.19 -2.36
CA SER A 88 -8.14 -15.77 -3.52
C SER A 88 -7.79 -17.21 -3.80
N ASP A 89 -6.65 -17.69 -3.28
CA ASP A 89 -6.07 -18.99 -3.65
C ASP A 89 -5.92 -19.15 -5.17
N ASP A 90 -5.71 -18.05 -5.86
CA ASP A 90 -5.57 -18.06 -7.30
C ASP A 90 -4.22 -18.65 -7.70
N VAL A 91 -4.25 -19.83 -8.31
CA VAL A 91 -3.05 -20.56 -8.74
C VAL A 91 -2.18 -19.72 -9.69
N GLY A 92 -2.80 -18.90 -10.54
CA GLY A 92 -2.08 -18.02 -11.47
C GLY A 92 -1.27 -16.96 -10.72
N LEU A 93 -1.89 -16.26 -9.76
CA LEU A 93 -1.20 -15.27 -8.92
C LEU A 93 -0.14 -15.92 -8.02
N LEU A 94 -0.45 -17.05 -7.38
CA LEU A 94 0.50 -17.78 -6.53
C LEU A 94 1.74 -18.19 -7.32
N THR A 95 1.55 -18.73 -8.52
CA THR A 95 2.66 -19.12 -9.42
C THR A 95 3.46 -17.90 -9.87
N ALA A 96 2.79 -16.81 -10.26
CA ALA A 96 3.47 -15.59 -10.69
C ALA A 96 4.38 -15.03 -9.59
N PHE A 97 3.95 -15.07 -8.33
CA PHE A 97 4.78 -14.65 -7.21
C PHE A 97 5.89 -15.65 -6.84
N ALA A 98 5.64 -16.95 -6.94
CA ALA A 98 6.65 -17.98 -6.71
C ALA A 98 7.82 -17.85 -7.69
N GLU A 99 7.54 -17.40 -8.91
CA GLU A 99 8.54 -17.17 -9.96
C GLU A 99 9.07 -15.72 -10.02
N ASP A 100 8.76 -14.89 -9.03
CA ASP A 100 9.15 -13.47 -8.95
C ASP A 100 8.79 -12.64 -10.21
N ARG A 101 7.70 -13.02 -10.89
CA ARG A 101 7.22 -12.33 -12.09
C ARG A 101 6.63 -10.98 -11.73
N ASP A 102 6.91 -9.98 -12.56
CA ASP A 102 6.28 -8.69 -12.47
C ASP A 102 4.88 -8.72 -13.09
N ILE A 103 3.87 -8.94 -12.24
CA ILE A 103 2.46 -9.03 -12.64
C ILE A 103 2.01 -7.74 -13.35
N HIS A 104 2.51 -6.57 -12.95
CA HIS A 104 2.14 -5.31 -13.61
C HIS A 104 2.71 -5.22 -15.02
N THR A 105 3.96 -5.65 -15.21
CA THR A 105 4.57 -5.72 -16.54
C THR A 105 3.87 -6.73 -17.44
N ALA A 106 3.48 -7.90 -16.89
CA ALA A 106 2.70 -8.89 -17.63
C ALA A 106 1.33 -8.35 -18.04
N THR A 107 0.63 -7.70 -17.12
CA THR A 107 -0.64 -7.00 -17.42
C THR A 107 -0.43 -5.92 -18.48
N ALA A 108 0.65 -5.13 -18.41
CA ALA A 108 0.93 -4.08 -19.38
C ALA A 108 1.18 -4.64 -20.79
N ALA A 109 2.01 -5.68 -20.91
CA ALA A 109 2.27 -6.35 -22.18
C ALA A 109 0.96 -6.78 -22.87
N GLU A 110 0.02 -7.33 -22.09
CA GLU A 110 -1.29 -7.75 -22.60
C GLU A 110 -2.20 -6.55 -22.95
N VAL A 111 -2.28 -5.54 -22.09
CA VAL A 111 -3.15 -4.35 -22.29
C VAL A 111 -2.72 -3.54 -23.50
N PHE A 112 -1.41 -3.34 -23.67
CA PHE A 112 -0.85 -2.50 -24.72
C PHE A 112 -0.43 -3.28 -25.97
N GLY A 113 -0.53 -4.61 -25.94
CA GLY A 113 -0.17 -5.48 -27.07
C GLY A 113 1.30 -5.42 -27.43
N VAL A 114 2.19 -5.25 -26.44
CA VAL A 114 3.64 -5.16 -26.63
C VAL A 114 4.36 -6.35 -25.99
N PRO A 115 5.52 -6.80 -26.50
CA PRO A 115 6.35 -7.78 -25.82
C PRO A 115 6.71 -7.36 -24.39
N LEU A 116 6.85 -8.32 -23.47
CA LEU A 116 7.21 -8.06 -22.05
C LEU A 116 8.43 -7.15 -21.87
N LEU A 117 9.44 -7.33 -22.72
CA LEU A 117 10.69 -6.58 -22.69
C LEU A 117 10.55 -5.15 -23.25
N GLU A 118 9.48 -4.86 -23.98
CA GLU A 118 9.19 -3.55 -24.56
C GLU A 118 8.23 -2.72 -23.71
N VAL A 119 7.74 -3.28 -22.60
CA VAL A 119 6.90 -2.56 -21.65
C VAL A 119 7.71 -1.44 -21.01
N ASN A 120 7.32 -0.20 -21.27
CA ASN A 120 7.92 0.97 -20.63
C ASN A 120 7.33 1.24 -19.24
N SER A 121 7.98 2.13 -18.49
CA SER A 121 7.58 2.47 -17.12
C SER A 121 6.17 3.07 -17.01
N GLU A 122 5.74 3.85 -18.00
CA GLU A 122 4.40 4.45 -18.03
C GLU A 122 3.31 3.40 -18.27
N GLN A 123 3.54 2.47 -19.20
CA GLN A 123 2.64 1.33 -19.46
C GLN A 123 2.52 0.44 -18.22
N ARG A 124 3.65 0.07 -17.59
CA ARG A 124 3.65 -0.67 -16.33
C ARG A 124 2.89 0.06 -15.23
N ARG A 125 3.04 1.38 -15.13
CA ARG A 125 2.33 2.22 -14.16
C ARG A 125 0.83 2.20 -14.39
N MET A 126 0.39 2.31 -15.64
CA MET A 126 -1.03 2.19 -15.98
C MET A 126 -1.57 0.81 -15.63
N ALA A 127 -0.84 -0.26 -15.96
CA ALA A 127 -1.20 -1.63 -15.59
C ALA A 127 -1.30 -1.84 -14.07
N LYS A 128 -0.45 -1.17 -13.28
CA LYS A 128 -0.58 -1.13 -11.82
C LYS A 128 -1.91 -0.52 -11.37
N VAL A 129 -2.32 0.61 -11.95
CA VAL A 129 -3.62 1.23 -11.67
C VAL A 129 -4.78 0.30 -12.06
N ILE A 130 -4.68 -0.36 -13.21
CA ILE A 130 -5.68 -1.35 -13.68
C ILE A 130 -5.78 -2.51 -12.70
N ASN A 131 -4.67 -3.18 -12.36
CA ASN A 131 -4.67 -4.34 -11.45
C ASN A 131 -5.31 -3.98 -10.12
N PHE A 132 -4.94 -2.83 -9.54
CA PHE A 132 -5.60 -2.36 -8.33
C PHE A 132 -7.08 -2.10 -8.52
N GLY A 133 -7.45 -1.41 -9.61
CA GLY A 133 -8.84 -1.17 -9.94
C GLY A 133 -9.65 -2.46 -9.94
N LEU A 134 -9.21 -3.46 -10.70
CA LEU A 134 -9.89 -4.74 -10.85
C LEU A 134 -10.02 -5.49 -9.52
N ILE A 135 -8.92 -5.57 -8.77
CA ILE A 135 -8.86 -6.21 -7.46
C ILE A 135 -9.78 -5.51 -6.46
N TYR A 136 -9.95 -4.19 -6.58
CA TYR A 136 -10.85 -3.38 -5.75
C TYR A 136 -12.28 -3.24 -6.30
N GLY A 137 -12.66 -4.09 -7.27
CA GLY A 137 -14.03 -4.11 -7.80
C GLY A 137 -14.39 -2.92 -8.68
N MET A 138 -13.42 -2.37 -9.41
CA MET A 138 -13.66 -1.38 -10.47
C MET A 138 -14.59 -1.97 -11.54
N SER A 139 -15.59 -1.19 -11.94
CA SER A 139 -16.52 -1.58 -13.00
C SER A 139 -15.90 -1.35 -14.38
N ALA A 140 -16.47 -1.99 -15.41
CA ALA A 140 -16.11 -1.71 -16.81
C ALA A 140 -16.21 -0.23 -17.16
N PHE A 141 -17.16 0.51 -16.57
CA PHE A 141 -17.25 1.97 -16.74
C PHE A 141 -16.04 2.70 -16.15
N GLY A 142 -15.63 2.33 -14.93
CA GLY A 142 -14.45 2.92 -14.29
C GLY A 142 -13.17 2.63 -15.06
N LEU A 143 -13.03 1.40 -15.56
CA LEU A 143 -11.88 0.99 -16.36
C LEU A 143 -11.85 1.70 -17.71
N ALA A 144 -12.99 1.75 -18.41
CA ALA A 144 -13.16 2.47 -19.67
C ALA A 144 -12.71 3.93 -19.54
N SER A 145 -13.12 4.61 -18.46
CA SER A 145 -12.72 5.99 -18.18
C SER A 145 -11.23 6.16 -17.91
N GLN A 146 -10.57 5.18 -17.27
CA GLN A 146 -9.12 5.26 -17.00
C GLN A 146 -8.27 4.98 -18.22
N LEU A 147 -8.71 4.08 -19.09
CA LEU A 147 -7.96 3.65 -20.28
C LEU A 147 -8.39 4.37 -21.55
N ASN A 148 -9.39 5.25 -21.47
CA ASN A 148 -10.01 5.91 -22.62
C ASN A 148 -10.44 4.88 -23.69
N LEU A 149 -11.12 3.83 -23.24
CA LEU A 149 -11.62 2.72 -24.07
C LEU A 149 -13.15 2.72 -24.13
N ASP A 150 -13.70 2.07 -25.16
CA ASP A 150 -15.11 1.74 -25.19
C ASP A 150 -15.48 0.77 -24.07
N ARG A 151 -16.72 0.90 -23.56
CA ARG A 151 -17.22 0.06 -22.46
C ARG A 151 -17.16 -1.43 -22.79
N SER A 152 -17.44 -1.83 -24.03
CA SER A 152 -17.38 -3.22 -24.48
C SER A 152 -15.95 -3.77 -24.45
N ALA A 153 -14.97 -2.97 -24.89
CA ALA A 153 -13.55 -3.33 -24.83
C ALA A 153 -13.06 -3.46 -23.38
N ALA A 154 -13.46 -2.53 -22.51
CA ALA A 154 -13.15 -2.61 -21.08
C ALA A 154 -13.77 -3.86 -20.41
N GLN A 155 -15.02 -4.21 -20.75
CA GLN A 155 -15.65 -5.43 -20.25
C GLN A 155 -14.93 -6.69 -20.75
N ALA A 156 -14.62 -6.78 -22.04
CA ALA A 156 -13.89 -7.90 -22.61
C ALA A 156 -12.50 -8.08 -21.96
N TYR A 157 -11.86 -6.97 -21.58
CA TYR A 157 -10.60 -7.02 -20.83
C TYR A 157 -10.79 -7.56 -19.41
N ILE A 158 -11.81 -7.09 -18.69
CA ILE A 158 -12.17 -7.60 -17.36
C ILE A 158 -12.43 -9.11 -17.42
N ASP A 159 -13.17 -9.56 -18.43
CA ASP A 159 -13.51 -10.98 -18.60
C ASP A 159 -12.26 -11.83 -18.86
N ARG A 160 -11.32 -11.36 -19.69
CA ARG A 160 -10.02 -12.04 -19.90
C ARG A 160 -9.18 -12.08 -18.63
N TYR A 161 -9.14 -10.98 -17.89
CA TYR A 161 -8.39 -10.90 -16.63
C TYR A 161 -8.91 -11.94 -15.62
N PHE A 162 -10.23 -12.04 -15.44
CA PHE A 162 -10.81 -13.02 -14.53
C PHE A 162 -10.82 -14.44 -15.07
N ALA A 163 -10.77 -14.64 -16.40
CA ALA A 163 -10.51 -15.96 -16.97
C ALA A 163 -9.07 -16.44 -16.70
N ARG A 164 -8.10 -15.51 -16.68
CA ARG A 164 -6.70 -15.78 -16.32
C ARG A 164 -6.53 -16.02 -14.81
N TYR A 165 -7.24 -15.26 -13.99
CA TYR A 165 -7.18 -15.30 -12.53
C TYR A 165 -8.57 -15.65 -11.92
N PRO A 166 -9.08 -16.87 -12.15
CA PRO A 166 -10.44 -17.25 -11.74
C PRO A 166 -10.64 -17.28 -10.22
N GLY A 167 -9.59 -17.54 -9.44
CA GLY A 167 -9.63 -17.50 -7.98
C GLY A 167 -9.98 -16.11 -7.46
N VAL A 168 -9.52 -15.05 -8.14
CA VAL A 168 -9.84 -13.66 -7.77
C VAL A 168 -11.34 -13.40 -7.92
N ALA A 169 -11.93 -13.80 -9.05
CA ALA A 169 -13.37 -13.65 -9.28
C ALA A 169 -14.21 -14.42 -8.25
N ASN A 170 -13.79 -15.66 -7.95
CA ASN A 170 -14.42 -16.51 -6.94
C ASN A 170 -14.34 -15.89 -5.54
N TYR A 171 -13.19 -15.33 -5.17
CA TYR A 171 -13.03 -14.60 -3.91
C TYR A 171 -13.95 -13.38 -3.83
N MET A 172 -14.02 -12.56 -4.89
CA MET A 172 -14.88 -11.38 -4.91
C MET A 172 -16.36 -11.78 -4.75
N GLN A 173 -16.78 -12.86 -5.39
CA GLN A 173 -18.15 -13.35 -5.29
C GLN A 173 -18.47 -13.88 -3.89
N ARG A 174 -17.67 -14.81 -3.36
CA ARG A 174 -17.87 -15.34 -2.00
C ARG A 174 -17.85 -14.25 -0.94
N THR A 175 -16.98 -13.25 -1.08
CA THR A 175 -16.89 -12.13 -0.13
C THR A 175 -18.15 -11.28 -0.14
N ARG A 176 -18.75 -11.01 -1.32
CA ARG A 176 -20.04 -10.30 -1.43
C ARG A 176 -21.17 -11.10 -0.80
N GLU A 177 -21.22 -12.40 -1.03
CA GLU A 177 -22.23 -13.30 -0.47
C GLU A 177 -22.13 -13.39 1.06
N ALA A 178 -20.92 -13.59 1.58
CA ALA A 178 -20.64 -13.59 3.01
C ALA A 178 -21.07 -12.26 3.63
N ALA A 179 -20.65 -11.12 3.06
CA ALA A 179 -21.03 -9.79 3.53
C ALA A 179 -22.55 -9.58 3.58
N ARG A 180 -23.30 -10.04 2.57
CA ARG A 180 -24.77 -9.94 2.55
C ARG A 180 -25.43 -10.79 3.63
N SER A 181 -24.86 -11.96 3.91
CA SER A 181 -25.40 -12.91 4.89
C SER A 181 -25.15 -12.49 6.34
N GLN A 182 -23.94 -12.04 6.67
CA GLN A 182 -23.53 -11.76 8.06
C GLN A 182 -23.43 -10.26 8.39
N GLY A 183 -23.48 -9.38 7.39
CA GLY A 183 -23.45 -7.93 7.56
C GLY A 183 -22.06 -7.31 7.78
N TYR A 184 -20.99 -8.11 7.71
CA TYR A 184 -19.61 -7.64 7.86
C TYR A 184 -18.62 -8.51 7.05
N VAL A 185 -17.39 -8.02 6.90
CA VAL A 185 -16.24 -8.76 6.37
C VAL A 185 -15.07 -8.71 7.34
N GLU A 186 -14.15 -9.67 7.25
CA GLU A 186 -12.99 -9.80 8.14
C GLU A 186 -11.66 -9.77 7.37
N THR A 187 -10.61 -9.27 8.02
CA THR A 187 -9.22 -9.45 7.58
C THR A 187 -8.73 -10.86 7.96
N VAL A 188 -7.54 -11.23 7.47
CA VAL A 188 -6.86 -12.49 7.87
C VAL A 188 -6.69 -12.60 9.39
N PHE A 189 -6.59 -11.46 10.08
CA PHE A 189 -6.37 -11.38 11.53
C PHE A 189 -7.65 -11.10 12.32
N GLY A 190 -8.83 -11.22 11.70
CA GLY A 190 -10.12 -11.09 12.37
C GLY A 190 -10.61 -9.66 12.61
N ARG A 191 -9.95 -8.64 12.04
CA ARG A 191 -10.49 -7.27 12.08
C ARG A 191 -11.77 -7.20 11.24
N ARG A 192 -12.85 -6.66 11.80
CA ARG A 192 -14.15 -6.55 11.13
C ARG A 192 -14.40 -5.17 10.54
N LEU A 193 -15.03 -5.15 9.36
CA LEU A 193 -15.75 -3.98 8.85
C LEU A 193 -17.23 -4.34 8.69
N TYR A 194 -18.10 -3.67 9.43
CA TYR A 194 -19.55 -3.78 9.28
C TYR A 194 -20.04 -2.95 8.09
N LEU A 195 -21.00 -3.51 7.34
CA LEU A 195 -21.48 -2.97 6.07
C LEU A 195 -23.00 -2.78 6.14
N PRO A 196 -23.50 -1.74 6.83
CA PRO A 196 -24.94 -1.54 7.05
C PRO A 196 -25.74 -1.41 5.74
N GLU A 197 -25.10 -0.90 4.69
CA GLU A 197 -25.72 -0.69 3.38
C GLU A 197 -25.61 -1.92 2.44
N ILE A 198 -25.09 -3.07 2.91
CA ILE A 198 -24.87 -4.25 2.05
C ILE A 198 -26.18 -4.85 1.48
N ASN A 199 -27.30 -4.63 2.18
CA ASN A 199 -28.64 -5.04 1.76
C ASN A 199 -29.53 -3.83 1.41
N ALA A 200 -28.95 -2.66 1.15
CA ALA A 200 -29.70 -1.45 0.83
C ALA A 200 -30.58 -1.65 -0.43
N LYS A 201 -31.82 -1.13 -0.38
CA LYS A 201 -32.71 -1.11 -1.54
C LYS A 201 -32.17 -0.21 -2.66
N ASN A 202 -31.45 0.84 -2.30
CA ASN A 202 -30.80 1.75 -3.25
C ASN A 202 -29.59 1.04 -3.92
N PRO A 203 -29.60 0.82 -5.24
CA PRO A 203 -28.53 0.09 -5.94
C PRO A 203 -27.15 0.73 -5.79
N GLN A 204 -27.05 2.07 -5.78
CA GLN A 204 -25.77 2.78 -5.68
C GLN A 204 -25.14 2.61 -4.30
N ARG A 205 -25.94 2.70 -3.23
CA ARG A 205 -25.46 2.44 -1.86
C ARG A 205 -25.02 1.00 -1.68
N ARG A 206 -25.82 0.05 -2.19
CA ARG A 206 -25.49 -1.37 -2.16
C ARG A 206 -24.18 -1.69 -2.90
N GLN A 207 -24.01 -1.16 -4.11
CA GLN A 207 -22.76 -1.34 -4.89
C GLN A 207 -21.54 -0.71 -4.20
N ALA A 208 -21.72 0.40 -3.48
CA ALA A 208 -20.64 0.97 -2.67
C ALA A 208 -20.26 0.05 -1.50
N ALA A 209 -21.24 -0.52 -0.81
CA ALA A 209 -21.01 -1.50 0.25
C ALA A 209 -20.36 -2.79 -0.27
N GLU A 210 -20.76 -3.29 -1.45
CA GLU A 210 -20.14 -4.46 -2.07
C GLU A 210 -18.67 -4.22 -2.46
N ARG A 211 -18.34 -3.02 -2.95
CA ARG A 211 -16.93 -2.65 -3.18
C ARG A 211 -16.16 -2.57 -1.86
N ALA A 212 -16.74 -1.97 -0.82
CA ALA A 212 -16.12 -1.94 0.50
C ALA A 212 -15.90 -3.35 1.07
N ALA A 213 -16.83 -4.28 0.83
CA ALA A 213 -16.72 -5.68 1.23
C ALA A 213 -15.50 -6.38 0.63
N ILE A 214 -15.20 -6.11 -0.64
CA ILE A 214 -14.05 -6.70 -1.34
C ILE A 214 -12.75 -6.04 -0.87
N ASN A 215 -12.77 -4.72 -0.69
CA ASN A 215 -11.57 -3.92 -0.42
C ASN A 215 -11.07 -4.03 1.01
N ALA A 216 -12.00 -4.08 1.98
CA ALA A 216 -11.66 -4.00 3.40
C ALA A 216 -10.81 -5.19 3.89
N PRO A 217 -11.06 -6.46 3.52
CA PRO A 217 -10.20 -7.57 3.90
C PRO A 217 -8.76 -7.36 3.42
N MET A 218 -8.55 -6.89 2.19
CA MET A 218 -7.20 -6.65 1.66
C MET A 218 -6.52 -5.48 2.35
N GLN A 219 -7.16 -4.31 2.35
CA GLN A 219 -6.58 -3.10 2.89
C GLN A 219 -6.37 -3.20 4.41
N GLY A 220 -7.29 -3.87 5.10
CA GLY A 220 -7.19 -4.14 6.52
C GLY A 220 -6.13 -5.17 6.86
N THR A 221 -5.98 -6.23 6.06
CA THR A 221 -4.87 -7.19 6.23
C THR A 221 -3.51 -6.50 6.06
N ALA A 222 -3.37 -5.59 5.08
CA ALA A 222 -2.15 -4.79 4.94
C ALA A 222 -1.91 -3.89 6.16
N ALA A 223 -2.99 -3.29 6.71
CA ALA A 223 -2.93 -2.48 7.92
C ALA A 223 -2.53 -3.30 9.17
N ASP A 224 -3.00 -4.54 9.25
CA ASP A 224 -2.66 -5.45 10.34
C ASP A 224 -1.19 -5.88 10.23
N LEU A 225 -0.72 -6.25 9.03
CA LEU A 225 0.68 -6.61 8.77
C LEU A 225 1.67 -5.50 9.09
N ILE A 226 1.40 -4.25 8.67
CA ILE A 226 2.31 -3.14 8.97
C ILE A 226 2.35 -2.85 10.48
N LYS A 227 1.23 -3.00 11.21
CA LYS A 227 1.19 -2.84 12.66
C LYS A 227 1.95 -3.95 13.39
N LEU A 228 1.80 -5.20 12.94
CA LEU A 228 2.59 -6.31 13.47
C LEU A 228 4.09 -6.10 13.21
N ALA A 229 4.45 -5.58 12.03
CA ALA A 229 5.83 -5.22 11.70
C ALA A 229 6.37 -4.10 12.58
N MET A 230 5.59 -3.06 12.85
CA MET A 230 5.99 -2.01 13.81
C MET A 230 6.30 -2.59 15.19
N ILE A 231 5.45 -3.50 15.70
CA ILE A 231 5.66 -4.16 17.00
C ILE A 231 6.92 -5.04 16.96
N ALA A 232 7.09 -5.83 15.91
CA ALA A 232 8.24 -6.73 15.76
C ALA A 232 9.56 -5.96 15.66
N VAL A 233 9.59 -4.90 14.86
CA VAL A 233 10.75 -4.01 14.70
C VAL A 233 11.05 -3.28 16.00
N GLN A 234 10.06 -2.65 16.64
CA GLN A 234 10.30 -1.97 17.92
C GLN A 234 10.81 -2.94 18.98
N GLY A 235 10.20 -4.12 19.11
CA GLY A 235 10.64 -5.13 20.06
C GLY A 235 12.04 -5.68 19.76
N TRP A 236 12.50 -5.66 18.51
CA TRP A 236 13.87 -5.99 18.16
C TRP A 236 14.85 -4.89 18.56
N LEU A 237 14.57 -3.63 18.19
CA LEU A 237 15.38 -2.47 18.57
C LEU A 237 15.58 -2.41 20.09
N ASP A 238 14.50 -2.61 20.86
CA ASP A 238 14.54 -2.57 22.32
C ASP A 238 15.38 -3.73 22.91
N ARG A 239 15.26 -4.94 22.36
CA ARG A 239 15.97 -6.13 22.87
C ARG A 239 17.47 -6.05 22.61
N GLU A 240 17.87 -5.60 21.44
CA GLU A 240 19.28 -5.41 21.07
C GLU A 240 19.85 -4.09 21.61
N GLN A 241 19.03 -3.30 22.31
CA GLN A 241 19.39 -1.99 22.87
C GLN A 241 19.98 -1.04 21.83
N MET A 242 19.38 -1.03 20.63
CA MET A 242 19.86 -0.23 19.50
C MET A 242 19.61 1.27 19.72
N ASP A 243 20.51 2.08 19.16
CA ASP A 243 20.35 3.54 19.12
C ASP A 243 19.38 3.98 18.00
N SER A 244 19.14 3.12 17.01
CA SER A 244 18.18 3.28 15.93
C SER A 244 16.74 3.50 16.41
N ARG A 245 15.99 4.34 15.69
CA ARG A 245 14.63 4.75 16.08
C ARG A 245 13.63 4.57 14.95
N LEU A 246 12.52 3.88 15.23
CA LEU A 246 11.36 3.90 14.34
C LEU A 246 10.69 5.29 14.39
N LEU A 247 10.78 6.05 13.30
CA LEU A 247 10.29 7.42 13.24
C LEU A 247 8.88 7.52 12.68
N LEU A 248 8.67 6.96 11.48
CA LEU A 248 7.45 7.19 10.71
C LEU A 248 6.90 5.88 10.15
N GLN A 249 5.59 5.84 10.05
CA GLN A 249 4.83 4.88 9.26
C GLN A 249 4.08 5.65 8.16
N VAL A 250 4.30 5.30 6.89
CA VAL A 250 3.66 5.95 5.74
C VAL A 250 3.22 4.88 4.75
N HIS A 251 1.91 4.76 4.50
CA HIS A 251 1.35 3.70 3.64
C HIS A 251 1.73 2.27 4.10
N ASP A 252 2.63 1.61 3.39
CA ASP A 252 3.20 0.28 3.61
C ASP A 252 4.71 0.33 3.95
N GLU A 253 5.21 1.53 4.22
CA GLU A 253 6.61 1.86 4.51
C GLU A 253 6.81 2.18 5.99
N LEU A 254 7.93 1.70 6.56
CA LEU A 254 8.50 2.13 7.83
C LEU A 254 9.77 2.94 7.57
N ILE A 255 9.92 4.06 8.26
CA ILE A 255 11.10 4.92 8.17
C ILE A 255 11.79 4.96 9.54
N LEU A 256 13.07 4.61 9.56
CA LEU A 256 13.91 4.61 10.74
C LEU A 256 14.99 5.69 10.62
N GLU A 257 15.38 6.28 11.74
CA GLU A 257 16.64 7.04 11.89
C GLU A 257 17.68 6.11 12.50
N VAL A 258 18.79 5.92 11.78
CA VAL A 258 19.76 4.86 12.04
C VAL A 258 21.15 5.49 12.13
N PRO A 259 21.88 5.36 13.24
CA PRO A 259 23.28 5.74 13.33
C PRO A 259 24.13 5.01 12.29
N GLU A 260 25.15 5.67 11.74
CA GLU A 260 25.98 5.09 10.68
C GLU A 260 26.63 3.76 11.08
N HIS A 261 26.98 3.59 12.36
CA HIS A 261 27.59 2.36 12.86
C HIS A 261 26.62 1.16 12.97
N GLU A 262 25.30 1.40 12.97
CA GLU A 262 24.26 0.36 12.99
C GLU A 262 23.69 0.08 11.59
N LEU A 263 24.04 0.90 10.58
CA LEU A 263 23.38 0.91 9.29
C LEU A 263 23.39 -0.45 8.58
N ASP A 264 24.54 -1.12 8.51
CA ASP A 264 24.66 -2.40 7.82
C ASP A 264 23.85 -3.50 8.53
N HIS A 265 23.83 -3.48 9.86
CA HIS A 265 23.03 -4.40 10.66
C HIS A 265 21.53 -4.17 10.43
N VAL A 266 21.09 -2.92 10.47
CA VAL A 266 19.67 -2.58 10.24
C VAL A 266 19.23 -2.96 8.83
N ARG A 267 20.05 -2.69 7.81
CA ARG A 267 19.72 -3.05 6.42
C ARG A 267 19.62 -4.57 6.22
N ALA A 268 20.41 -5.35 6.93
CA ALA A 268 20.39 -6.81 6.84
C ALA A 268 19.19 -7.43 7.57
N GLU A 269 18.87 -6.97 8.78
CA GLU A 269 17.89 -7.63 9.66
C GLU A 269 16.46 -7.10 9.50
N LEU A 270 16.28 -5.80 9.21
CA LEU A 270 14.97 -5.15 9.14
C LEU A 270 13.98 -5.86 8.20
N PRO A 271 14.37 -6.31 6.98
CA PRO A 271 13.47 -7.08 6.12
C PRO A 271 12.92 -8.34 6.78
N GLY A 272 13.75 -9.06 7.56
CA GLY A 272 13.36 -10.28 8.25
C GLY A 272 12.28 -10.02 9.29
N TYR A 273 12.45 -8.99 10.12
CA TYR A 273 11.46 -8.61 11.14
C TYR A 273 10.13 -8.15 10.55
N MET A 274 10.15 -7.54 9.37
CA MET A 274 8.91 -7.17 8.67
C MET A 274 8.28 -8.38 7.98
N CYS A 275 9.04 -9.19 7.24
CA CYS A 275 8.46 -10.27 6.43
C CYS A 275 7.93 -11.46 7.27
N ASN A 276 8.47 -11.69 8.46
CA ASN A 276 8.17 -12.87 9.28
C ASN A 276 7.01 -12.67 10.28
N VAL A 277 6.30 -11.54 10.21
CA VAL A 277 5.18 -11.26 11.13
C VAL A 277 3.94 -12.11 10.89
N ALA A 278 3.85 -12.75 9.74
CA ALA A 278 2.73 -13.62 9.38
C ALA A 278 3.12 -14.62 8.29
N ALA A 279 2.50 -15.80 8.34
CA ALA A 279 2.63 -16.80 7.30
C ALA A 279 1.51 -16.63 6.25
N LEU A 280 1.83 -15.99 5.13
CA LEU A 280 0.95 -15.94 3.96
C LEU A 280 1.35 -17.03 2.95
N LYS A 281 0.43 -17.37 2.05
CA LYS A 281 0.69 -18.32 0.95
C LYS A 281 1.72 -17.80 -0.05
N VAL A 282 1.86 -16.48 -0.14
CA VAL A 282 2.90 -15.79 -0.88
C VAL A 282 3.82 -15.10 0.12
N PRO A 283 5.16 -15.34 0.07
CA PRO A 283 6.08 -14.70 1.00
C PRO A 283 6.00 -13.18 0.87
N LEU A 284 6.04 -12.48 2.00
CA LEU A 284 6.21 -11.03 1.98
C LEU A 284 7.62 -10.67 1.49
N ARG A 285 7.77 -9.49 0.89
CA ARG A 285 9.06 -8.94 0.50
C ARG A 285 9.11 -7.46 0.88
N VAL A 286 10.27 -7.03 1.34
CA VAL A 286 10.54 -5.65 1.72
C VAL A 286 11.74 -5.15 0.92
N GLY A 287 11.59 -3.99 0.28
CA GLY A 287 12.71 -3.24 -0.27
C GLY A 287 13.27 -2.32 0.78
N VAL A 288 14.60 -2.19 0.85
CA VAL A 288 15.28 -1.30 1.81
C VAL A 288 16.19 -0.33 1.07
N GLY A 289 15.98 0.96 1.32
CA GLY A 289 16.86 2.04 0.88
C GLY A 289 17.34 2.87 2.06
N ALA A 290 18.45 3.59 1.86
CA ALA A 290 19.06 4.42 2.90
C ALA A 290 19.60 5.71 2.29
N GLY A 291 19.52 6.81 3.03
CA GLY A 291 20.08 8.09 2.61
C GLY A 291 19.97 9.17 3.68
N HIS A 292 20.60 10.32 3.43
CA HIS A 292 20.59 11.45 4.37
C HIS A 292 19.25 12.21 4.44
N ASN A 293 18.32 11.92 3.53
CA ASN A 293 16.97 12.44 3.56
C ASN A 293 15.98 11.40 3.04
N TRP A 294 14.69 11.65 3.26
CA TRP A 294 13.64 10.67 2.96
C TRP A 294 13.55 10.35 1.47
N GLU A 295 13.72 11.33 0.57
CA GLU A 295 13.70 11.06 -0.88
C GLU A 295 14.88 10.18 -1.32
N ALA A 296 16.06 10.33 -0.73
CA ALA A 296 17.22 9.50 -1.05
C ALA A 296 17.10 8.07 -0.51
N ALA A 297 16.38 7.89 0.61
CA ALA A 297 16.14 6.58 1.19
C ALA A 297 15.00 5.80 0.50
N HIS A 298 14.04 6.50 -0.11
CA HIS A 298 12.83 5.96 -0.73
C HIS A 298 13.04 5.53 -2.20
#